data_AF-A0A518EY03-F1
#
_entry.id   AF-A0A518EY03-F1
#
_cell.length_a   1.000
_cell.length_b   1.000
_cell.length_c   1.000
_cell.angle_alpha   90.00
_cell.angle_beta   90.00
_cell.angle_gamma   90.00
#
_symmetry.space_group_name_H-M   'P 1'
#
loop_
_entity.id
_entity.type
_entity.pdbx_description
1 polymer ?
#
loop_
_entity_poly.entity_id
_entity_poly.type
_entity_poly.pdbx_seq_one_letter_code
_entity_poly.pdbx_strand_id
1 'polypeptide(L)'
;MGAMEELVETPQRTRGLTWPGAFFLALLLATALADQVAPLGPPRLVGQERAREKALAGSAHFADGSLAQLAERHLRLNSRVRRRVAPYWIAFVTRYLGSATGDVVVGREGWLFLRDRAMISAAEAERSVALMGRLCLAMDRRLSGRGTRLVWIPVPRKATAAEALLPEGFSLLEDFDPSVDRMLIDGLLGDGARVVDAGRAWGELPSGASYLPLDTHWSDVGQAALAAEVARLYPAPEEARFEGFAVTRREEPARAALLDSIGIGETYPPGALFPKGQVERVILAPEDIPQAADRPWAVLAGTSFTADFDFHAHLSLATASRLGKVAMAATPFGASLAFVLAQYAGRPLPGTIFVEFPLHEMFMVGKGLQRVQLGITQVFALLPLRTAQPLEWASPPGRAAGGGSFRYPAGRILSSGDGAVALQIEIESEAPSRWELRLDGIAFTWKAAPGRSITYLPIVEGREIGRAIELVALDPPGRLAKVHMVPVLEAPAASARPWRGPERIARDDVAQLQWISRAGPGPIEIRASGRTPEGDPVEAVWSFKDVQAPGAVLGLTRFRGGFLEGVSVTGPTGEEIDVDVRIVARGD
;
A
#
# COMPACT_ATOMS: atom_id res chain seq x y z
N MET A 1 55.46 -2.97 -42.23
CA MET A 1 55.76 -4.28 -42.82
C MET A 1 56.01 -5.26 -41.70
N GLY A 2 55.15 -6.27 -41.57
CA GLY A 2 55.37 -7.45 -40.72
C GLY A 2 54.55 -7.47 -39.43
N ALA A 3 53.60 -8.43 -39.35
CA ALA A 3 52.89 -8.92 -38.16
C ALA A 3 51.64 -8.14 -37.68
N MET A 4 50.53 -8.24 -38.42
CA MET A 4 49.16 -8.22 -37.84
C MET A 4 48.10 -8.76 -38.82
N GLU A 5 48.42 -9.89 -39.47
CA GLU A 5 47.55 -10.51 -40.47
C GLU A 5 47.46 -12.03 -40.26
N GLU A 6 47.19 -12.48 -39.03
CA GLU A 6 46.88 -13.90 -38.79
C GLU A 6 46.19 -14.06 -37.44
N LEU A 7 44.86 -13.96 -37.42
CA LEU A 7 43.92 -14.59 -36.47
C LEU A 7 42.49 -14.10 -36.77
N VAL A 8 42.02 -14.40 -37.98
CA VAL A 8 40.59 -14.59 -38.24
C VAL A 8 40.43 -16.02 -38.71
N GLU A 9 40.45 -16.95 -37.75
CA GLU A 9 39.99 -18.31 -38.01
C GLU A 9 38.54 -18.23 -38.44
N THR A 10 38.33 -18.50 -39.73
CA THR A 10 37.01 -18.65 -40.33
C THR A 10 36.35 -19.85 -39.66
N PRO A 11 35.13 -19.74 -39.10
CA PRO A 11 34.49 -20.89 -38.47
C PRO A 11 34.31 -21.96 -39.54
N GLN A 12 34.96 -23.12 -39.31
CA GLN A 12 34.74 -24.31 -40.10
C GLN A 12 33.23 -24.55 -40.16
N ARG A 13 32.64 -24.37 -41.35
CA ARG A 13 31.26 -24.73 -41.66
C ARG A 13 31.06 -26.21 -41.37
N THR A 14 30.64 -26.54 -40.17
CA THR A 14 30.16 -27.86 -39.79
C THR A 14 28.92 -28.15 -40.63
N ARG A 15 29.07 -28.90 -41.73
CA ARG A 15 28.01 -29.43 -42.60
C ARG A 15 27.10 -30.48 -41.91
N GLY A 16 26.95 -30.39 -40.59
CA GLY A 16 26.31 -31.43 -39.76
C GLY A 16 25.16 -30.96 -38.87
N LEU A 17 24.54 -29.79 -39.14
CA LEU A 17 23.46 -29.25 -38.29
C LEU A 17 22.08 -29.17 -38.98
N THR A 18 21.77 -30.08 -39.93
CA THR A 18 20.42 -30.14 -40.55
C THR A 18 19.39 -30.88 -39.69
N TRP A 19 19.84 -31.77 -38.80
CA TRP A 19 18.96 -32.59 -37.95
C TRP A 19 18.19 -31.81 -36.89
N PRO A 20 18.79 -30.87 -36.13
CA PRO A 20 18.05 -30.10 -35.12
C PRO A 20 16.96 -29.22 -35.75
N GLY A 21 17.23 -28.63 -36.90
CA GLY A 21 16.26 -27.81 -37.64
C GLY A 21 15.09 -28.63 -38.17
N ALA A 22 15.36 -29.78 -38.80
CA ALA A 22 14.31 -30.68 -39.29
C ALA A 22 13.45 -31.25 -38.17
N PHE A 23 14.06 -31.63 -37.04
CA PHE A 23 13.33 -32.11 -35.85
C PHE A 23 12.44 -31.01 -35.24
N PHE A 24 12.98 -29.79 -35.09
CA PHE A 24 12.20 -28.64 -34.61
C PHE A 24 11.01 -28.34 -35.51
N LEU A 25 11.21 -28.32 -36.84
CA LEU A 25 10.13 -28.14 -37.81
C LEU A 25 9.08 -29.26 -37.73
N ALA A 26 9.50 -30.52 -37.58
CA ALA A 26 8.58 -31.64 -37.40
C ALA A 26 7.76 -31.52 -36.11
N LEU A 27 8.38 -31.08 -35.01
CA LEU A 27 7.69 -30.82 -33.74
C LEU A 27 6.65 -29.70 -33.88
N LEU A 28 6.99 -28.61 -34.58
CA LEU A 28 6.07 -27.51 -34.86
C LEU A 28 4.88 -27.98 -35.71
N LEU A 29 5.14 -28.75 -36.77
CA LEU A 29 4.09 -29.30 -37.63
C LEU A 29 3.17 -30.27 -36.88
N ALA A 30 3.73 -31.17 -36.07
CA ALA A 30 2.96 -32.10 -35.26
C ALA A 30 2.08 -31.37 -34.22
N THR A 31 2.61 -30.32 -33.60
CA THR A 31 1.89 -29.45 -32.66
C THR A 31 0.72 -28.75 -33.36
N ALA A 32 0.98 -28.13 -34.51
CA ALA A 32 -0.04 -27.46 -35.30
C ALA A 32 -1.15 -28.42 -35.75
N LEU A 33 -0.79 -29.62 -36.19
CA LEU A 33 -1.74 -30.65 -36.62
C LEU A 33 -2.61 -31.12 -35.45
N ALA A 34 -2.00 -31.39 -34.28
CA ALA A 34 -2.75 -31.82 -33.09
C ALA A 34 -3.75 -30.75 -32.62
N ASP A 35 -3.38 -29.47 -32.68
CA ASP A 35 -4.28 -28.38 -32.34
C ASP A 35 -5.40 -28.15 -33.37
N GLN A 36 -5.16 -28.45 -34.65
CA GLN A 36 -6.21 -28.42 -35.67
C GLN A 36 -7.21 -29.57 -35.51
N VAL A 37 -6.75 -30.78 -35.20
CA VAL A 37 -7.59 -31.97 -35.10
C VAL A 37 -8.41 -31.97 -33.80
N ALA A 38 -7.88 -31.41 -32.72
CA ALA A 38 -8.57 -31.36 -31.43
C ALA A 38 -8.31 -30.03 -30.70
N PRO A 39 -8.86 -28.90 -31.15
CA PRO A 39 -8.70 -27.64 -30.43
C PRO A 39 -9.36 -27.71 -29.05
N LEU A 40 -8.87 -26.89 -28.10
CA LEU A 40 -9.69 -26.55 -26.94
C LEU A 40 -10.80 -25.61 -27.40
N GLY A 41 -11.98 -25.75 -26.81
CA GLY A 41 -13.01 -24.73 -26.97
C GLY A 41 -12.43 -23.38 -26.55
N PRO A 42 -12.59 -22.32 -27.35
CA PRO A 42 -12.05 -21.02 -26.99
C PRO A 42 -12.65 -20.58 -25.66
N PRO A 43 -11.86 -19.93 -24.78
CA PRO A 43 -12.42 -19.32 -23.58
C PRO A 43 -13.53 -18.37 -24.01
N ARG A 44 -14.64 -18.37 -23.26
CA ARG A 44 -15.77 -17.50 -23.56
C ARG A 44 -15.38 -16.06 -23.23
N LEU A 45 -14.88 -15.33 -24.23
CA LEU A 45 -14.59 -13.91 -24.11
C LEU A 45 -15.89 -13.14 -23.94
N VAL A 46 -15.94 -12.25 -22.95
CA VAL A 46 -17.12 -11.44 -22.62
C VAL A 46 -16.81 -9.95 -22.66
N GLY A 47 -17.83 -9.14 -22.94
CA GLY A 47 -17.75 -7.68 -22.88
C GLY A 47 -16.63 -7.07 -23.73
N GLN A 48 -15.78 -6.26 -23.09
CA GLN A 48 -14.71 -5.51 -23.74
C GLN A 48 -13.63 -6.39 -24.36
N GLU A 49 -13.33 -7.56 -23.78
CA GLU A 49 -12.31 -8.47 -24.33
C GLU A 49 -12.74 -9.02 -25.68
N ARG A 50 -14.01 -9.42 -25.83
CA ARG A 50 -14.56 -9.88 -27.11
C ARG A 50 -14.54 -8.76 -28.16
N ALA A 51 -14.88 -7.53 -27.75
CA ALA A 51 -14.83 -6.37 -28.64
C ALA A 51 -13.41 -6.06 -29.10
N ARG A 52 -12.43 -6.07 -28.18
CA ARG A 52 -11.01 -5.90 -28.49
C ARG A 52 -10.50 -7.00 -29.41
N GLU A 53 -10.86 -8.25 -29.16
CA GLU A 53 -10.41 -9.37 -30.00
C GLU A 53 -10.98 -9.30 -31.41
N LYS A 54 -12.25 -8.90 -31.56
CA LYS A 54 -12.86 -8.66 -32.87
C LYS A 54 -12.22 -7.48 -33.60
N ALA A 55 -11.91 -6.39 -32.88
CA ALA A 55 -11.23 -5.24 -33.47
C ALA A 55 -9.82 -5.59 -33.94
N LEU A 56 -9.04 -6.26 -33.08
CA LEU A 56 -7.68 -6.72 -33.40
C LEU A 56 -7.67 -7.66 -34.61
N ALA A 57 -8.62 -8.60 -34.67
CA ALA A 57 -8.74 -9.52 -35.81
C ALA A 57 -9.13 -8.81 -37.11
N GLY A 58 -9.95 -7.77 -37.04
CA GLY A 58 -10.36 -6.98 -38.20
C GLY A 58 -9.29 -6.03 -38.74
N SER A 59 -8.32 -5.64 -37.90
CA SER A 59 -7.21 -4.76 -38.27
C SER A 59 -5.87 -5.48 -38.42
N ALA A 60 -5.85 -6.81 -38.36
CA ALA A 60 -4.60 -7.57 -38.39
C ALA A 60 -4.05 -7.68 -39.82
N HIS A 61 -2.78 -7.31 -39.99
CA HIS A 61 -2.03 -7.37 -41.23
C HIS A 61 -0.76 -8.22 -41.08
N PHE A 62 -0.30 -8.80 -42.18
CA PHE A 62 0.95 -9.57 -42.19
C PHE A 62 2.18 -8.64 -42.14
N ALA A 63 2.12 -7.50 -42.83
CA ALA A 63 3.25 -6.59 -43.02
C ALA A 63 3.74 -5.92 -41.72
N ASP A 64 2.87 -5.72 -40.74
CA ASP A 64 3.19 -5.12 -39.44
C ASP A 64 3.34 -6.15 -38.31
N GLY A 65 3.22 -7.45 -38.63
CA GLY A 65 3.31 -8.54 -37.66
C GLY A 65 2.08 -8.72 -36.75
N SER A 66 1.04 -7.89 -36.88
CA SER A 66 -0.16 -7.99 -36.04
C SER A 66 -0.94 -9.30 -36.28
N LEU A 67 -0.89 -9.86 -37.50
CA LEU A 67 -1.43 -11.18 -37.81
C LEU A 67 -0.67 -12.30 -37.07
N ALA A 68 0.65 -12.18 -36.94
CA ALA A 68 1.46 -13.15 -36.19
C ALA A 68 1.13 -13.09 -34.69
N GLN A 69 0.96 -11.88 -34.13
CA GLN A 69 0.52 -11.72 -32.73
C GLN A 69 -0.88 -12.30 -32.50
N LEU A 70 -1.80 -12.12 -33.46
CA LEU A 70 -3.13 -12.71 -33.39
C LEU A 70 -3.05 -14.25 -33.42
N ALA A 71 -2.21 -14.83 -34.30
CA ALA A 71 -1.99 -16.27 -34.36
C ALA A 71 -1.37 -16.82 -33.08
N GLU A 72 -0.37 -16.14 -32.51
CA GLU A 72 0.24 -16.51 -31.24
C GLU A 72 -0.78 -16.48 -30.09
N ARG A 73 -1.60 -15.43 -30.04
CA ARG A 73 -2.69 -15.30 -29.06
C ARG A 73 -3.73 -16.40 -29.24
N HIS A 74 -4.11 -16.72 -30.48
CA HIS A 74 -5.04 -17.81 -30.79
C HIS A 74 -4.50 -19.16 -30.29
N LEU A 75 -3.23 -19.47 -30.58
CA LEU A 75 -2.56 -20.68 -30.08
C LEU A 75 -2.49 -20.67 -28.56
N ARG A 76 -2.17 -19.53 -27.92
CA ARG A 76 -2.16 -19.40 -26.47
C ARG A 76 -3.50 -19.75 -25.83
N LEU A 77 -4.61 -19.36 -26.46
CA LEU A 77 -5.95 -19.59 -25.93
C LEU A 77 -6.48 -21.00 -26.24
N ASN A 78 -6.19 -21.55 -27.42
CA ASN A 78 -6.88 -22.73 -27.96
C ASN A 78 -6.03 -24.00 -28.09
N SER A 79 -4.70 -23.90 -27.99
CA SER A 79 -3.80 -25.04 -28.18
C SER A 79 -3.89 -26.04 -27.02
N ARG A 80 -4.28 -27.29 -27.32
CA ARG A 80 -4.24 -28.41 -26.36
C ARG A 80 -2.82 -28.79 -26.05
N VAL A 81 -1.99 -28.85 -27.09
CA VAL A 81 -0.60 -29.27 -26.95
C VAL A 81 0.13 -28.27 -26.08
N ARG A 82 -0.02 -26.96 -26.33
CA ARG A 82 0.55 -25.92 -25.47
C ARG A 82 0.04 -26.03 -24.05
N ARG A 83 -1.26 -26.21 -23.78
CA ARG A 83 -1.73 -26.36 -22.39
C ARG A 83 -1.17 -27.59 -21.68
N ARG A 84 -0.94 -28.69 -22.39
CA ARG A 84 -0.38 -29.93 -21.81
C ARG A 84 1.14 -29.89 -21.66
N VAL A 85 1.85 -29.33 -22.64
CA VAL A 85 3.32 -29.34 -22.73
C VAL A 85 3.94 -28.10 -22.08
N ALA A 86 3.28 -26.93 -22.15
CA ALA A 86 3.84 -25.69 -21.63
C ALA A 86 4.21 -25.79 -20.15
N PRO A 87 3.44 -26.41 -19.23
CA PRO A 87 3.88 -26.55 -17.85
C PRO A 87 5.20 -27.32 -17.70
N TYR A 88 5.43 -28.36 -18.52
CA TYR A 88 6.70 -29.11 -18.52
C TYR A 88 7.84 -28.28 -19.10
N TRP A 89 7.59 -27.58 -20.20
CA TRP A 89 8.57 -26.70 -20.82
C TRP A 89 8.95 -25.54 -19.89
N ILE A 90 7.96 -24.89 -19.28
CA ILE A 90 8.20 -23.82 -18.30
C ILE A 90 8.95 -24.37 -17.10
N ALA A 91 8.55 -25.51 -16.55
CA ALA A 91 9.28 -26.15 -15.46
C ALA A 91 10.74 -26.43 -15.83
N PHE A 92 11.00 -26.93 -17.04
CA PHE A 92 12.35 -27.16 -17.55
C PHE A 92 13.14 -25.85 -17.65
N VAL A 93 12.61 -24.83 -18.32
CA VAL A 93 13.26 -23.53 -18.52
C VAL A 93 13.51 -22.84 -17.18
N THR A 94 12.56 -22.88 -16.25
CA THR A 94 12.71 -22.32 -14.90
C THR A 94 13.73 -23.07 -14.07
N ARG A 95 13.68 -24.39 -14.05
CA ARG A 95 14.56 -25.20 -13.19
C ARG A 95 16.01 -25.24 -13.67
N TYR A 96 16.21 -25.32 -14.99
CA TYR A 96 17.54 -25.61 -15.57
C TYR A 96 18.16 -24.44 -16.30
N LEU A 97 17.35 -23.50 -16.83
CA LEU A 97 17.86 -22.31 -17.52
C LEU A 97 17.75 -21.04 -16.66
N GLY A 98 17.20 -21.14 -15.45
CA GLY A 98 17.05 -19.98 -14.55
C GLY A 98 16.14 -18.90 -15.11
N SER A 99 15.18 -19.25 -15.97
CA SER A 99 14.30 -18.30 -16.64
C SER A 99 12.82 -18.62 -16.37
N ALA A 100 12.06 -17.60 -16.02
CA ALA A 100 10.64 -17.70 -15.74
C ALA A 100 9.84 -16.82 -16.68
N THR A 101 8.62 -17.25 -17.01
CA THR A 101 7.68 -16.44 -17.78
C THR A 101 6.92 -15.47 -16.89
N GLY A 102 6.38 -14.42 -17.49
CA GLY A 102 5.55 -13.45 -16.77
C GLY A 102 6.40 -12.57 -15.86
N ASP A 103 5.85 -12.26 -14.68
CA ASP A 103 6.45 -11.32 -13.74
C ASP A 103 7.26 -12.02 -12.64
N VAL A 104 7.77 -13.22 -12.91
CA VAL A 104 8.57 -14.01 -11.95
C VAL A 104 10.05 -13.93 -12.29
N VAL A 105 10.88 -13.82 -11.27
CA VAL A 105 12.34 -13.87 -11.33
C VAL A 105 12.80 -15.16 -10.65
N VAL A 106 13.68 -15.91 -11.32
CA VAL A 106 14.33 -17.09 -10.73
C VAL A 106 15.60 -16.64 -10.04
N GLY A 107 15.67 -16.84 -8.73
CA GLY A 107 16.86 -16.60 -7.93
C GLY A 107 17.73 -17.84 -7.77
N ARG A 108 18.67 -17.76 -6.84
CA ARG A 108 19.55 -18.86 -6.47
C ARG A 108 18.75 -19.97 -5.81
N GLU A 109 19.24 -21.20 -5.93
CA GLU A 109 18.67 -22.37 -5.25
C GLU A 109 17.19 -22.64 -5.61
N GLY A 110 16.73 -22.16 -6.77
CA GLY A 110 15.35 -22.35 -7.22
C GLY A 110 14.34 -21.44 -6.52
N TRP A 111 14.79 -20.41 -5.81
CA TRP A 111 13.92 -19.38 -5.27
C TRP A 111 13.19 -18.62 -6.36
N LEU A 112 11.93 -18.26 -6.11
CA LEU A 112 11.13 -17.46 -7.02
C LEU A 112 10.77 -16.13 -6.37
N PHE A 113 10.79 -15.05 -7.14
CA PHE A 113 10.43 -13.70 -6.71
C PHE A 113 9.46 -13.08 -7.71
N LEU A 114 8.64 -12.12 -7.26
CA LEU A 114 7.86 -11.28 -8.18
C LEU A 114 8.68 -10.04 -8.53
N ARG A 115 8.79 -9.77 -9.83
CA ARG A 115 9.58 -8.66 -10.37
C ARG A 115 8.94 -7.32 -10.00
N ASP A 116 7.62 -7.17 -10.13
CA ASP A 116 6.88 -5.96 -9.76
C ASP A 116 6.99 -5.58 -8.28
N ARG A 117 7.23 -6.58 -7.41
CA ARG A 117 7.49 -6.36 -5.98
C ARG A 117 8.96 -6.08 -5.72
N ALA A 118 9.87 -6.68 -6.48
CA ALA A 118 11.31 -6.48 -6.28
C ALA A 118 11.78 -5.11 -6.81
N MET A 119 11.28 -4.70 -7.97
CA MET A 119 11.72 -3.50 -8.69
C MET A 119 10.82 -2.31 -8.36
N ILE A 120 11.29 -1.43 -7.48
CA ILE A 120 10.60 -0.20 -7.07
C ILE A 120 11.59 0.96 -7.24
N SER A 121 11.29 1.87 -8.17
CA SER A 121 12.13 3.05 -8.38
C SER A 121 12.18 3.93 -7.12
N ALA A 122 13.32 4.58 -6.87
CA ALA A 122 13.49 5.49 -5.74
C ALA A 122 12.44 6.62 -5.72
N ALA A 123 12.11 7.16 -6.90
CA ALA A 123 11.09 8.21 -7.02
C ALA A 123 9.67 7.73 -6.64
N GLU A 124 9.33 6.48 -6.99
CA GLU A 124 8.08 5.86 -6.57
C GLU A 124 8.08 5.60 -5.06
N ALA A 125 9.20 5.14 -4.51
CA ALA A 125 9.37 4.92 -3.08
C ALA A 125 9.18 6.23 -2.31
N GLU A 126 9.94 7.29 -2.61
CA GLU A 126 9.83 8.60 -1.95
C GLU A 126 8.39 9.13 -1.91
N ARG A 127 7.68 9.06 -3.04
CA ARG A 127 6.29 9.49 -3.13
C ARG A 127 5.39 8.67 -2.22
N SER A 128 5.58 7.35 -2.23
CA SER A 128 4.75 6.41 -1.46
C SER A 128 5.01 6.55 0.04
N VAL A 129 6.26 6.79 0.45
CA VAL A 129 6.64 7.07 1.84
C VAL A 129 5.86 8.26 2.38
N ALA A 130 5.94 9.41 1.70
CA ALA A 130 5.31 10.63 2.16
C ALA A 130 3.77 10.49 2.24
N LEU A 131 3.16 9.91 1.21
CA LEU A 131 1.70 9.75 1.16
C LEU A 131 1.21 8.77 2.22
N MET A 132 1.89 7.63 2.37
CA MET A 132 1.49 6.61 3.33
C MET A 132 1.72 7.01 4.78
N GLY A 133 2.84 7.67 5.11
CA GLY A 133 3.06 8.21 6.45
C GLY A 133 1.92 9.11 6.89
N ARG A 134 1.52 10.02 6.01
CA ARG A 134 0.39 10.93 6.24
C ARG A 134 -0.96 10.23 6.35
N LEU A 135 -1.23 9.21 5.54
CA LEU A 135 -2.43 8.38 5.69
C LEU A 135 -2.45 7.64 7.03
N CYS A 136 -1.33 7.03 7.40
CA CYS A 136 -1.18 6.32 8.65
C CYS A 136 -1.43 7.24 9.85
N LEU A 137 -0.92 8.48 9.81
CA LEU A 137 -1.20 9.50 10.82
C LEU A 137 -2.67 9.93 10.84
N ALA A 138 -3.28 10.17 9.69
CA ALA A 138 -4.69 10.54 9.62
C ALA A 138 -5.60 9.47 10.25
N MET A 139 -5.30 8.18 10.01
CA MET A 139 -6.02 7.06 10.63
C MET A 139 -5.73 6.95 12.13
N ASP A 140 -4.45 7.03 12.51
CA ASP A 140 -4.01 6.93 13.90
C ASP A 140 -4.61 8.03 14.77
N ARG A 141 -4.73 9.27 14.27
CA ARG A 141 -5.40 10.37 14.99
C ARG A 141 -6.87 10.09 15.24
N ARG A 142 -7.61 9.67 14.21
CA ARG A 142 -9.05 9.36 14.34
C ARG A 142 -9.30 8.21 15.30
N LEU A 143 -8.40 7.22 15.34
CA LEU A 143 -8.47 6.09 16.27
C LEU A 143 -8.04 6.45 17.69
N SER A 144 -6.97 7.23 17.83
CA SER A 144 -6.47 7.68 19.14
C SER A 144 -7.50 8.55 19.85
N GLY A 145 -8.20 9.44 19.13
CA GLY A 145 -9.34 10.19 19.66
C GLY A 145 -10.55 9.33 20.09
N ARG A 146 -10.50 8.00 19.86
CA ARG A 146 -11.47 6.99 20.33
C ARG A 146 -10.88 6.05 21.39
N GLY A 147 -9.67 6.32 21.88
CA GLY A 147 -8.97 5.48 22.85
C GLY A 147 -8.43 4.18 22.25
N THR A 148 -8.24 4.13 20.92
CA THR A 148 -7.69 2.98 20.22
C THR A 148 -6.29 3.30 19.69
N ARG A 149 -5.33 2.45 20.03
CA ARG A 149 -3.97 2.53 19.51
C ARG A 149 -3.88 1.82 18.16
N LEU A 150 -3.46 2.52 17.10
CA LEU A 150 -3.15 1.88 15.83
C LEU A 150 -1.65 1.53 15.80
N VAL A 151 -1.33 0.27 15.50
CA VAL A 151 0.04 -0.22 15.35
C VAL A 151 0.18 -0.90 13.99
N TRP A 152 1.11 -0.41 13.18
CA TRP A 152 1.39 -0.92 11.84
C TRP A 152 2.46 -2.01 11.90
N ILE A 153 2.21 -3.12 11.21
CA ILE A 153 3.12 -4.26 11.08
C ILE A 153 3.44 -4.44 9.59
N PRO A 154 4.31 -3.56 9.03
CA PRO A 154 4.77 -3.69 7.66
C PRO A 154 5.66 -4.93 7.51
N VAL A 155 5.28 -5.81 6.58
CA VAL A 155 6.07 -6.99 6.23
C VAL A 155 7.01 -6.65 5.07
N PRO A 156 8.35 -6.78 5.25
CA PRO A 156 9.33 -6.43 4.24
C PRO A 156 9.11 -7.16 2.91
N ARG A 157 9.67 -6.65 1.82
CA ARG A 157 9.62 -7.38 0.55
C ARG A 157 10.48 -8.64 0.64
N LYS A 158 9.99 -9.74 0.05
CA LYS A 158 10.76 -10.99 -0.08
C LYS A 158 12.14 -10.76 -0.73
N ALA A 159 12.20 -9.91 -1.76
CA ALA A 159 13.45 -9.59 -2.45
C ALA A 159 14.47 -8.87 -1.54
N THR A 160 14.01 -8.10 -0.55
CA THR A 160 14.86 -7.44 0.44
C THR A 160 15.24 -8.42 1.56
N ALA A 161 14.28 -9.15 2.12
CA ALA A 161 14.51 -10.09 3.22
C ALA A 161 15.36 -11.32 2.82
N ALA A 162 15.32 -11.69 1.54
CA ALA A 162 16.07 -12.79 0.96
C ALA A 162 16.98 -12.28 -0.18
N GLU A 163 17.59 -11.10 -0.01
CA GLU A 163 18.46 -10.47 -1.02
C GLU A 163 19.58 -11.41 -1.49
N ALA A 164 20.20 -12.14 -0.57
CA ALA A 164 21.22 -13.12 -0.92
C ALA A 164 20.69 -14.30 -1.75
N LEU A 165 19.40 -14.42 -2.01
CA LEU A 165 18.83 -15.48 -2.84
C LEU A 165 18.36 -14.96 -4.20
N LEU A 166 18.52 -13.66 -4.48
CA LEU A 166 18.31 -13.07 -5.80
C LEU A 166 19.37 -13.54 -6.81
N PRO A 167 19.07 -13.52 -8.12
CA PRO A 167 20.05 -13.89 -9.13
C PRO A 167 21.23 -12.92 -9.15
N GLU A 168 22.38 -13.40 -9.62
CA GLU A 168 23.58 -12.57 -9.72
C GLU A 168 23.35 -11.38 -10.66
N GLY A 169 23.88 -10.21 -10.27
CA GLY A 169 23.69 -8.96 -11.01
C GLY A 169 22.31 -8.31 -10.85
N PHE A 170 21.37 -8.92 -10.11
CA PHE A 170 20.06 -8.31 -9.87
C PHE A 170 20.16 -6.97 -9.12
N SER A 171 21.11 -6.86 -8.19
CA SER A 171 21.37 -5.62 -7.45
C SER A 171 21.96 -4.48 -8.30
N LEU A 172 22.39 -4.78 -9.54
CA LEU A 172 22.88 -3.77 -10.49
C LEU A 172 21.75 -3.17 -11.32
N LEU A 173 20.51 -3.67 -11.18
CA LEU A 173 19.36 -3.11 -11.86
C LEU A 173 18.98 -1.78 -11.21
N GLU A 174 18.83 -0.73 -12.01
CA GLU A 174 18.57 0.65 -11.56
C GLU A 174 17.34 0.76 -10.65
N ASP A 175 16.31 -0.07 -10.88
CA ASP A 175 15.06 -0.06 -10.11
C ASP A 175 15.07 -1.01 -8.90
N PHE A 176 16.18 -1.71 -8.60
CA PHE A 176 16.31 -2.49 -7.37
C PHE A 176 17.09 -1.71 -6.33
N ASP A 177 16.37 -1.24 -5.30
CA ASP A 177 16.97 -0.65 -4.11
C ASP A 177 16.46 -1.37 -2.86
N PRO A 178 17.32 -2.15 -2.15
CA PRO A 178 16.94 -2.82 -0.92
C PRO A 178 16.71 -1.84 0.23
N SER A 179 17.27 -0.62 0.16
CA SER A 179 17.10 0.42 1.18
C SER A 179 15.70 1.04 1.19
N VAL A 180 14.92 0.89 0.12
CA VAL A 180 13.55 1.41 0.01
C VAL A 180 12.64 0.93 1.15
N ASP A 181 12.78 -0.33 1.59
CA ASP A 181 12.00 -0.84 2.73
C ASP A 181 12.36 -0.08 4.00
N ARG A 182 13.67 0.14 4.22
CA ARG A 182 14.15 0.90 5.37
C ARG A 182 13.68 2.35 5.32
N MET A 183 13.78 3.00 4.15
CA MET A 183 13.29 4.37 3.94
C MET A 183 11.79 4.51 4.27
N LEU A 184 10.97 3.52 3.92
CA LEU A 184 9.56 3.49 4.28
C LEU A 184 9.35 3.39 5.78
N ILE A 185 10.01 2.43 6.44
CA ILE A 185 9.91 2.26 7.89
C ILE A 185 10.38 3.53 8.62
N ASP A 186 11.52 4.08 8.23
CA ASP A 186 12.08 5.30 8.82
C ASP A 186 11.18 6.51 8.57
N GLY A 187 10.58 6.62 7.39
CA GLY A 187 9.61 7.66 7.08
C GLY A 187 8.36 7.57 7.96
N LEU A 188 7.79 6.36 8.11
CA LEU A 188 6.64 6.14 8.99
C LEU A 188 6.97 6.46 10.46
N LEU A 189 8.14 6.02 10.93
CA LEU A 189 8.60 6.28 12.30
C LEU A 189 8.88 7.78 12.52
N GLY A 190 9.55 8.44 11.58
CA GLY A 190 9.86 9.87 11.62
C GLY A 190 8.61 10.75 11.55
N ASP A 191 7.57 10.27 10.88
CA ASP A 191 6.24 10.89 10.89
C ASP A 191 5.49 10.64 12.21
N GLY A 192 5.96 9.73 13.07
CA GLY A 192 5.39 9.45 14.40
C GLY A 192 4.36 8.32 14.45
N ALA A 193 4.25 7.54 13.36
CA ALA A 193 3.44 6.34 13.33
C ALA A 193 4.02 5.27 14.27
N ARG A 194 3.14 4.46 14.88
CA ARG A 194 3.56 3.28 15.65
C ARG A 194 3.79 2.13 14.68
N VAL A 195 5.04 1.75 14.49
CA VAL A 195 5.44 0.73 13.51
C VAL A 195 6.28 -0.34 14.21
N VAL A 196 6.03 -1.61 13.89
CA VAL A 196 6.92 -2.71 14.22
C VAL A 196 7.88 -2.95 13.06
N ASP A 197 9.17 -2.79 13.32
CA ASP A 197 10.22 -3.03 12.33
C ASP A 197 10.55 -4.53 12.25
N ALA A 198 9.96 -5.20 11.27
CA ALA A 198 10.22 -6.62 11.02
C ALA A 198 11.67 -6.90 10.58
N GLY A 199 12.37 -5.93 9.98
CA GLY A 199 13.77 -6.09 9.62
C GLY A 199 14.65 -6.32 10.85
N ARG A 200 14.33 -5.64 11.96
CA ARG A 200 14.97 -5.89 13.26
C ARG A 200 14.68 -7.31 13.77
N ALA A 201 13.41 -7.76 13.69
CA ALA A 201 13.01 -9.09 14.14
C ALA A 201 13.69 -10.21 13.34
N TRP A 202 13.99 -9.96 12.06
CA TRP A 202 14.60 -10.95 11.17
C TRP A 202 16.11 -10.85 11.05
N GLY A 203 16.75 -9.83 11.64
CA GLY A 203 18.20 -9.62 11.52
C GLY A 203 19.06 -10.78 12.02
N GLU A 204 18.52 -11.62 12.92
CA GLU A 204 19.19 -12.80 13.46
C GLU A 204 18.86 -14.10 12.70
N LEU A 205 17.90 -14.05 11.77
CA LEU A 205 17.50 -15.23 11.01
C LEU A 205 18.49 -15.52 9.87
N PRO A 206 18.74 -16.79 9.54
CA PRO A 206 19.48 -17.14 8.32
C PRO A 206 18.82 -16.52 7.08
N SER A 207 19.62 -16.18 6.07
CA SER A 207 19.08 -15.58 4.85
C SER A 207 18.04 -16.50 4.19
N GLY A 208 16.88 -15.93 3.85
CA GLY A 208 15.75 -16.69 3.31
C GLY A 208 14.91 -17.44 4.35
N ALA A 209 15.33 -17.53 5.61
CA ALA A 209 14.54 -18.24 6.63
C ALA A 209 13.19 -17.55 6.93
N SER A 210 13.03 -16.26 6.60
CA SER A 210 11.79 -15.50 6.79
C SER A 210 10.74 -15.74 5.71
N TYR A 211 11.07 -16.39 4.58
CA TYR A 211 10.17 -16.60 3.44
C TYR A 211 10.13 -18.03 2.95
N LEU A 212 9.03 -18.39 2.27
CA LEU A 212 8.96 -19.65 1.54
C LEU A 212 9.62 -19.49 0.16
N PRO A 213 10.47 -20.44 -0.31
CA PRO A 213 11.21 -20.30 -1.56
C PRO A 213 10.33 -20.10 -2.80
N LEU A 214 9.20 -20.81 -2.88
CA LEU A 214 8.30 -20.86 -4.05
C LEU A 214 6.99 -20.08 -3.84
N ASP A 215 6.88 -19.33 -2.75
CA ASP A 215 5.68 -18.55 -2.42
C ASP A 215 6.00 -17.07 -2.25
N THR A 216 4.97 -16.23 -2.26
CA THR A 216 5.08 -14.81 -1.93
C THR A 216 5.08 -14.54 -0.42
N HIS A 217 4.65 -15.50 0.39
CA HIS A 217 4.44 -15.34 1.82
C HIS A 217 5.64 -15.75 2.67
N TRP A 218 5.65 -15.26 3.90
CA TRP A 218 6.64 -15.62 4.90
C TRP A 218 6.59 -17.10 5.31
N SER A 219 7.68 -17.56 5.92
CA SER A 219 7.75 -18.86 6.58
C SER A 219 7.12 -18.82 7.98
N ASP A 220 6.99 -19.98 8.62
CA ASP A 220 6.60 -20.07 10.03
C ASP A 220 7.60 -19.36 10.97
N VAL A 221 8.91 -19.57 10.73
CA VAL A 221 9.99 -18.94 11.51
C VAL A 221 9.94 -17.41 11.42
N GLY A 222 9.69 -16.88 10.22
CA GLY A 222 9.54 -15.43 10.02
C GLY A 222 8.35 -14.84 10.80
N GLN A 223 7.24 -15.58 10.86
CA GLN A 223 6.05 -15.20 11.63
C GLN A 223 6.31 -15.21 13.12
N ALA A 224 6.92 -16.28 13.65
CA ALA A 224 7.23 -16.43 15.06
C ALA A 224 8.18 -15.32 15.55
N ALA A 225 9.23 -15.02 14.78
CA ALA A 225 10.18 -13.96 15.10
C ALA A 225 9.50 -12.58 15.14
N LEU A 226 8.67 -12.27 14.15
CA LEU A 226 7.94 -11.01 14.12
C LEU A 226 6.92 -10.92 15.27
N ALA A 227 6.20 -11.99 15.56
CA ALA A 227 5.24 -12.04 16.66
C ALA A 227 5.91 -11.80 18.02
N ALA A 228 7.10 -12.36 18.24
CA ALA A 228 7.90 -12.11 19.44
C ALA A 228 8.29 -10.63 19.56
N GLU A 229 8.71 -10.00 18.46
CA GLU A 229 9.05 -8.57 18.46
C GLU A 229 7.82 -7.68 18.72
N VAL A 230 6.67 -8.00 18.12
CA VAL A 230 5.41 -7.30 18.42
C VAL A 230 5.07 -7.43 19.90
N ALA A 231 5.15 -8.62 20.48
CA ALA A 231 4.85 -8.86 21.89
C ALA A 231 5.81 -8.16 22.84
N ARG A 232 7.10 -8.06 22.46
CA ARG A 232 8.12 -7.32 23.21
C ARG A 232 7.82 -5.81 23.25
N LEU A 233 7.42 -5.25 22.10
CA LEU A 233 7.12 -3.81 21.98
C LEU A 233 5.74 -3.43 22.54
N TYR A 234 4.77 -4.33 22.42
CA TYR A 234 3.38 -4.11 22.78
C TYR A 234 2.84 -5.30 23.61
N PRO A 235 3.33 -5.48 24.85
CA PRO A 235 2.87 -6.57 25.70
C PRO A 235 1.38 -6.42 26.00
N ALA A 236 0.68 -7.56 26.09
CA ALA A 236 -0.70 -7.56 26.55
C ALA A 236 -0.77 -7.08 28.01
N PRO A 237 -1.80 -6.31 28.37
CA PRO A 237 -2.01 -5.94 29.77
C PRO A 237 -2.32 -7.20 30.60
N GLU A 238 -2.05 -7.14 31.90
CA GLU A 238 -2.14 -8.31 32.80
C GLU A 238 -3.53 -8.94 32.79
N GLU A 239 -4.57 -8.12 32.81
CA GLU A 239 -5.98 -8.50 32.73
C GLU A 239 -6.38 -9.17 31.41
N ALA A 240 -5.58 -9.03 30.35
CA ALA A 240 -5.81 -9.67 29.07
C ALA A 240 -5.02 -10.97 28.89
N ARG A 241 -4.16 -11.33 29.84
CA ARG A 241 -3.36 -12.56 29.76
C ARG A 241 -4.25 -13.79 29.80
N PHE A 242 -3.88 -14.80 29.02
CA PHE A 242 -4.59 -16.05 28.89
C PHE A 242 -3.60 -17.21 28.76
N GLU A 243 -3.63 -18.12 29.75
CA GLU A 243 -2.70 -19.26 29.84
C GLU A 243 -3.30 -20.58 29.30
N GLY A 244 -4.60 -20.61 29.00
CA GLY A 244 -5.33 -21.84 28.65
C GLY A 244 -5.27 -22.23 27.17
N PHE A 245 -4.22 -21.88 26.44
CA PHE A 245 -4.08 -22.27 25.02
C PHE A 245 -3.70 -23.75 24.91
N ALA A 246 -4.53 -24.53 24.22
CA ALA A 246 -4.09 -25.80 23.67
C ALA A 246 -3.43 -25.54 22.30
N VAL A 247 -2.16 -25.90 22.18
CA VAL A 247 -1.37 -25.70 20.95
C VAL A 247 -1.20 -27.03 20.24
N THR A 248 -1.67 -27.12 19.00
CA THR A 248 -1.42 -28.25 18.12
C THR A 248 -0.49 -27.82 16.99
N ARG A 249 0.56 -28.61 16.76
CA ARG A 249 1.49 -28.42 15.64
C ARG A 249 1.28 -29.53 14.62
N ARG A 250 1.23 -29.15 13.34
CA ARG A 250 1.04 -30.10 12.24
C ARG A 250 1.97 -29.75 11.10
N GLU A 251 2.70 -30.74 10.59
CA GLU A 251 3.44 -30.58 9.34
C GLU A 251 2.51 -30.66 8.14
N GLU A 252 2.64 -29.70 7.25
CA GLU A 252 1.92 -29.64 5.97
C GLU A 252 2.88 -29.25 4.84
N PRO A 253 2.61 -29.67 3.59
CA PRO A 253 3.40 -29.23 2.45
C PRO A 253 3.39 -27.70 2.35
N ALA A 254 4.56 -27.08 2.12
CA ALA A 254 4.59 -25.64 1.95
C ALA A 254 3.81 -25.20 0.71
N ARG A 255 3.27 -23.98 0.76
CA ARG A 255 2.60 -23.36 -0.39
C ARG A 255 3.62 -22.96 -1.45
N ALA A 256 3.17 -22.91 -2.71
CA ALA A 256 4.02 -22.56 -3.85
C ALA A 256 3.29 -21.67 -4.86
N ALA A 257 2.67 -20.58 -4.40
CA ALA A 257 1.84 -19.70 -5.22
C ALA A 257 2.57 -19.11 -6.45
N LEU A 258 3.91 -19.02 -6.44
CA LEU A 258 4.68 -18.51 -7.58
C LEU A 258 4.78 -19.50 -8.74
N LEU A 259 4.57 -20.79 -8.49
CA LEU A 259 4.47 -21.78 -9.57
C LEU A 259 3.20 -21.56 -10.40
N ASP A 260 2.09 -21.21 -9.75
CA ASP A 260 0.84 -20.87 -10.44
C ASP A 260 1.02 -19.62 -11.32
N SER A 261 1.78 -18.62 -10.85
CA SER A 261 2.09 -17.38 -11.59
C SER A 261 2.87 -17.63 -12.88
N ILE A 262 3.65 -18.72 -12.96
CA ILE A 262 4.34 -19.15 -14.19
C ILE A 262 3.57 -20.24 -14.95
N GLY A 263 2.33 -20.56 -14.56
CA GLY A 263 1.50 -21.54 -15.24
C GLY A 263 1.82 -23.00 -14.91
N ILE A 264 2.52 -23.26 -13.81
CA ILE A 264 2.73 -24.60 -13.24
C ILE A 264 1.75 -24.77 -12.08
N GLY A 265 0.55 -25.23 -12.38
CA GLY A 265 -0.49 -25.44 -11.36
C GLY A 265 -0.06 -26.46 -10.30
N GLU A 266 -0.52 -26.30 -9.05
CA GLU A 266 -0.14 -27.22 -7.96
C GLU A 266 -0.42 -28.71 -8.22
N THR A 267 -1.46 -29.01 -8.99
CA THR A 267 -1.85 -30.39 -9.32
C THR A 267 -1.15 -30.96 -10.56
N TYR A 268 -0.28 -30.17 -11.21
CA TYR A 268 0.41 -30.59 -12.42
C TYR A 268 1.67 -31.40 -12.08
N PRO A 269 1.94 -32.55 -12.74
CA PRO A 269 3.13 -33.36 -12.48
C PRO A 269 4.48 -32.60 -12.50
N PRO A 270 4.69 -31.59 -13.38
CA PRO A 270 5.87 -30.72 -13.32
C PRO A 270 6.12 -30.02 -12.00
N GLY A 271 5.09 -29.80 -11.17
CA GLY A 271 5.25 -29.23 -9.83
C GLY A 271 6.15 -30.08 -8.94
N ALA A 272 6.22 -31.40 -9.18
CA ALA A 272 7.13 -32.30 -8.45
C ALA A 272 8.62 -32.01 -8.69
N LEU A 273 8.96 -31.24 -9.73
CA LEU A 273 10.34 -30.78 -9.99
C LEU A 273 10.79 -29.66 -9.04
N PHE A 274 9.85 -29.09 -8.27
CA PHE A 274 10.08 -28.00 -7.34
C PHE A 274 9.71 -28.48 -5.92
N PRO A 275 10.69 -28.95 -5.12
CA PRO A 275 10.41 -29.43 -3.77
C PRO A 275 9.87 -28.28 -2.92
N LYS A 276 8.60 -28.37 -2.50
CA LYS A 276 7.95 -27.33 -1.70
C LYS A 276 8.48 -27.27 -0.26
N GLY A 277 9.07 -28.36 0.24
CA GLY A 277 9.40 -28.50 1.66
C GLY A 277 8.15 -28.74 2.52
N GLN A 278 8.34 -28.81 3.83
CA GLN A 278 7.27 -28.88 4.81
C GLN A 278 7.26 -27.58 5.62
N VAL A 279 6.09 -27.16 6.06
CA VAL A 279 5.89 -26.08 7.02
C VAL A 279 5.17 -26.63 8.24
N GLU A 280 5.55 -26.16 9.41
CA GLU A 280 4.77 -26.40 10.62
C GLU A 280 3.61 -25.42 10.65
N ARG A 281 2.39 -25.92 10.88
CA ARG A 281 1.20 -25.14 11.16
C ARG A 281 0.93 -25.11 12.65
N VAL A 282 0.64 -23.94 13.19
CA VAL A 282 0.31 -23.72 14.60
C VAL A 282 -1.18 -23.43 14.74
N ILE A 283 -1.90 -24.37 15.36
CA ILE A 283 -3.34 -24.27 15.60
C ILE A 283 -3.57 -24.04 17.09
N LEU A 284 -4.36 -23.01 17.43
CA LEU A 284 -4.76 -22.70 18.81
C LEU A 284 -6.19 -23.16 19.09
N ALA A 285 -6.41 -23.69 20.30
CA ALA A 285 -7.74 -23.93 20.84
C ALA A 285 -7.87 -23.33 22.25
N PRO A 286 -8.92 -22.50 22.52
CA PRO A 286 -9.81 -21.94 21.51
C PRO A 286 -9.06 -20.98 20.57
N GLU A 287 -9.39 -21.03 19.29
CA GLU A 287 -8.72 -20.24 18.24
C GLU A 287 -8.95 -18.75 18.44
N ASP A 288 -10.19 -18.38 18.80
CA ASP A 288 -10.61 -16.98 18.91
C ASP A 288 -11.23 -16.66 20.27
N ILE A 289 -11.21 -15.36 20.58
CA ILE A 289 -12.18 -14.80 21.51
C ILE A 289 -13.57 -15.04 20.90
N PRO A 290 -14.56 -15.58 21.65
CA PRO A 290 -15.93 -15.61 21.15
C PRO A 290 -16.28 -14.21 20.62
N GLN A 291 -16.87 -14.10 19.42
CA GLN A 291 -17.36 -12.81 18.89
C GLN A 291 -18.27 -12.05 19.88
N ALA A 292 -18.73 -12.74 20.92
CA ALA A 292 -19.51 -12.24 22.04
C ALA A 292 -18.72 -11.59 23.19
N ALA A 293 -17.37 -11.57 23.21
CA ALA A 293 -16.67 -10.74 24.19
C ALA A 293 -16.83 -9.28 23.80
N ASP A 294 -17.41 -8.48 24.71
CA ASP A 294 -17.84 -7.12 24.42
C ASP A 294 -16.71 -6.20 23.92
N ARG A 295 -15.43 -6.50 24.24
CA ARG A 295 -14.26 -5.76 23.77
C ARG A 295 -12.94 -6.54 23.98
N PRO A 296 -12.29 -7.08 22.92
CA PRO A 296 -10.90 -7.53 23.03
C PRO A 296 -9.99 -6.39 23.47
N TRP A 297 -8.89 -6.72 24.15
CA TRP A 297 -7.82 -5.75 24.37
C TRP A 297 -7.18 -5.33 23.03
N ALA A 298 -7.05 -6.28 22.08
CA ALA A 298 -6.55 -6.02 20.74
C ALA A 298 -7.18 -6.88 19.65
N VAL A 299 -7.13 -6.34 18.43
CA VAL A 299 -7.51 -7.02 17.18
C VAL A 299 -6.35 -6.96 16.20
N LEU A 300 -6.05 -8.07 15.53
CA LEU A 300 -5.13 -8.14 14.40
C LEU A 300 -5.91 -8.08 13.09
N ALA A 301 -5.79 -6.96 12.40
CA ALA A 301 -6.20 -6.78 11.01
C ALA A 301 -5.06 -7.20 10.09
N GLY A 302 -5.31 -7.97 9.03
CA GLY A 302 -4.23 -8.43 8.15
C GLY A 302 -4.67 -8.83 6.74
N THR A 303 -3.69 -9.17 5.92
CA THR A 303 -3.89 -9.60 4.52
C THR A 303 -3.86 -11.13 4.42
N SER A 304 -3.54 -11.69 3.25
CA SER A 304 -3.27 -13.14 3.11
C SER A 304 -2.10 -13.63 3.96
N PHE A 305 -1.16 -12.74 4.34
CA PHE A 305 -0.08 -13.04 5.28
C PHE A 305 -0.58 -13.41 6.68
N THR A 306 -1.76 -12.93 7.07
CA THR A 306 -2.41 -13.30 8.34
C THR A 306 -3.58 -14.27 8.15
N ALA A 307 -4.32 -14.16 7.04
CA ALA A 307 -5.53 -14.96 6.81
C ALA A 307 -5.19 -16.43 6.57
N ASP A 308 -4.18 -16.69 5.73
CA ASP A 308 -3.83 -18.04 5.28
C ASP A 308 -2.69 -18.66 6.09
N PHE A 309 -2.15 -17.95 7.07
CA PHE A 309 -0.99 -18.37 7.87
C PHE A 309 -1.26 -18.19 9.38
N ASP A 310 -0.29 -18.54 10.21
CA ASP A 310 -0.45 -18.70 11.66
C ASP A 310 0.08 -17.48 12.44
N PHE A 311 0.26 -16.33 11.79
CA PHE A 311 0.79 -15.14 12.45
C PHE A 311 -0.07 -14.71 13.65
N HIS A 312 -1.39 -14.84 13.54
CA HIS A 312 -2.31 -14.60 14.65
C HIS A 312 -2.09 -15.57 15.83
N ALA A 313 -1.83 -16.85 15.54
CA ALA A 313 -1.55 -17.85 16.56
C ALA A 313 -0.22 -17.56 17.27
N HIS A 314 0.84 -17.30 16.50
CA HIS A 314 2.14 -16.89 17.03
C HIS A 314 2.04 -15.63 17.88
N LEU A 315 1.29 -14.63 17.43
CA LEU A 315 1.12 -13.37 18.17
C LEU A 315 0.31 -13.58 19.46
N SER A 316 -0.72 -14.41 19.43
CA SER A 316 -1.51 -14.74 20.63
C SER A 316 -0.67 -15.48 21.66
N LEU A 317 0.19 -16.42 21.24
CA LEU A 317 1.13 -17.11 22.12
C LEU A 317 2.20 -16.15 22.67
N ALA A 318 2.82 -15.33 21.81
CA ALA A 318 3.89 -14.42 22.19
C ALA A 318 3.42 -13.34 23.17
N THR A 319 2.19 -12.84 22.98
CA THR A 319 1.56 -11.87 23.91
C THR A 319 0.91 -12.54 25.11
N ALA A 320 0.88 -13.88 25.17
CA ALA A 320 0.14 -14.67 26.14
C ALA A 320 -1.30 -14.17 26.30
N SER A 321 -2.00 -13.87 25.20
CA SER A 321 -3.32 -13.23 25.24
C SER A 321 -4.17 -13.67 24.06
N ARG A 322 -5.50 -13.64 24.23
CA ARG A 322 -6.40 -13.86 23.09
C ARG A 322 -6.55 -12.56 22.30
N LEU A 323 -6.40 -12.67 20.98
CA LEU A 323 -6.55 -11.56 20.04
C LEU A 323 -7.75 -11.80 19.15
N GLY A 324 -8.51 -10.75 18.82
CA GLY A 324 -9.45 -10.85 17.70
C GLY A 324 -8.68 -10.94 16.38
N LYS A 325 -9.10 -11.81 15.45
CA LYS A 325 -8.53 -11.92 14.10
C LYS A 325 -9.50 -11.37 13.06
N VAL A 326 -9.03 -10.43 12.25
CA VAL A 326 -9.75 -9.92 11.07
C VAL A 326 -8.78 -9.85 9.90
N ALA A 327 -8.58 -10.98 9.24
CA ALA A 327 -7.69 -11.05 8.09
C ALA A 327 -8.44 -11.52 6.85
N MET A 328 -8.17 -10.87 5.73
CA MET A 328 -8.84 -11.15 4.47
C MET A 328 -7.78 -11.44 3.39
N ALA A 329 -7.83 -12.63 2.82
CA ALA A 329 -6.92 -13.03 1.75
C ALA A 329 -7.22 -12.26 0.45
N ALA A 330 -6.17 -11.94 -0.31
CA ALA A 330 -6.26 -11.25 -1.60
C ALA A 330 -6.96 -9.87 -1.56
N THR A 331 -7.06 -9.26 -0.38
CA THR A 331 -7.56 -7.90 -0.18
C THR A 331 -6.50 -7.04 0.46
N PRO A 332 -6.43 -5.74 0.10
CA PRO A 332 -5.45 -4.84 0.67
C PRO A 332 -5.76 -4.52 2.13
N PHE A 333 -4.75 -4.11 2.88
CA PHE A 333 -4.84 -3.88 4.33
C PHE A 333 -5.99 -2.93 4.75
N GLY A 334 -6.28 -1.91 3.93
CA GLY A 334 -7.36 -0.96 4.20
C GLY A 334 -8.74 -1.63 4.27
N ALA A 335 -8.96 -2.69 3.50
CA ALA A 335 -10.21 -3.44 3.54
C ALA A 335 -10.37 -4.22 4.85
N SER A 336 -9.31 -4.87 5.32
CA SER A 336 -9.32 -5.59 6.61
C SER A 336 -9.54 -4.63 7.78
N LEU A 337 -8.88 -3.46 7.77
CA LEU A 337 -9.12 -2.42 8.78
C LEU A 337 -10.55 -1.88 8.71
N ALA A 338 -11.08 -1.60 7.51
CA ALA A 338 -12.47 -1.19 7.35
C ALA A 338 -13.44 -2.26 7.88
N PHE A 339 -13.14 -3.54 7.69
CA PHE A 339 -13.97 -4.62 8.22
C PHE A 339 -13.95 -4.68 9.76
N VAL A 340 -12.77 -4.50 10.39
CA VAL A 340 -12.69 -4.31 11.85
C VAL A 340 -13.63 -3.18 12.28
N LEU A 341 -13.50 -2.01 11.68
CA LEU A 341 -14.30 -0.85 12.04
C LEU A 341 -15.80 -1.08 11.87
N ALA A 342 -16.20 -1.81 10.82
CA ALA A 342 -17.59 -2.17 10.58
C ALA A 342 -18.13 -3.14 11.65
N GLN A 343 -17.34 -4.12 12.09
CA GLN A 343 -17.73 -5.05 13.17
C GLN A 343 -17.97 -4.33 14.51
N TYR A 344 -17.26 -3.22 14.75
CA TYR A 344 -17.41 -2.39 15.95
C TYR A 344 -18.29 -1.15 15.72
N ALA A 345 -19.05 -1.09 14.61
CA ALA A 345 -19.97 0.02 14.39
C ALA A 345 -21.03 0.08 15.51
N GLY A 346 -21.05 1.17 16.27
CA GLY A 346 -21.91 1.33 17.45
C GLY A 346 -21.42 0.64 18.73
N ARG A 347 -20.19 0.09 18.73
CA ARG A 347 -19.55 -0.54 19.89
C ARG A 347 -18.22 0.14 20.22
N PRO A 348 -17.70 0.01 21.46
CA PRO A 348 -16.34 0.47 21.77
C PRO A 348 -15.29 -0.29 20.95
N LEU A 349 -14.38 0.43 20.30
CA LEU A 349 -13.26 -0.16 19.58
C LEU A 349 -12.27 -0.84 20.54
N PRO A 350 -11.53 -1.88 20.12
CA PRO A 350 -10.48 -2.50 20.95
C PRO A 350 -9.43 -1.47 21.38
N GLY A 351 -8.72 -1.75 22.49
CA GLY A 351 -7.68 -0.85 22.99
C GLY A 351 -6.50 -0.69 22.03
N THR A 352 -6.22 -1.72 21.23
CA THR A 352 -5.21 -1.72 20.17
C THR A 352 -5.73 -2.39 18.90
N ILE A 353 -5.37 -1.86 17.73
CA ILE A 353 -5.53 -2.54 16.45
C ILE A 353 -4.12 -2.69 15.85
N PHE A 354 -3.70 -3.93 15.66
CA PHE A 354 -2.52 -4.27 14.88
C PHE A 354 -2.94 -4.39 13.41
N VAL A 355 -2.21 -3.75 12.49
CA VAL A 355 -2.48 -3.82 11.06
C VAL A 355 -1.26 -4.38 10.34
N GLU A 356 -1.33 -5.67 10.02
CA GLU A 356 -0.36 -6.35 9.18
C GLU A 356 -0.61 -6.04 7.71
N PHE A 357 0.44 -5.68 6.99
CA PHE A 357 0.39 -5.56 5.55
C PHE A 357 1.77 -5.74 4.92
N PRO A 358 1.87 -6.30 3.71
CA PRO A 358 3.14 -6.39 3.01
C PRO A 358 3.51 -5.03 2.39
N LEU A 359 4.76 -4.59 2.58
CA LEU A 359 5.23 -3.24 2.20
C LEU A 359 4.97 -2.88 0.75
N HIS A 360 4.96 -3.86 -0.16
CA HIS A 360 4.67 -3.60 -1.57
C HIS A 360 3.27 -2.99 -1.82
N GLU A 361 2.30 -3.18 -0.91
CA GLU A 361 0.98 -2.54 -1.00
C GLU A 361 1.04 -1.02 -0.79
N MET A 362 2.07 -0.49 -0.12
CA MET A 362 2.24 0.96 0.06
C MET A 362 2.47 1.68 -1.27
N PHE A 363 3.23 1.05 -2.18
CA PHE A 363 3.52 1.60 -3.50
C PHE A 363 2.28 1.64 -4.41
N MET A 364 1.25 0.85 -4.06
CA MET A 364 0.02 0.76 -4.84
C MET A 364 -0.92 1.95 -4.59
N VAL A 365 -0.76 2.68 -3.48
CA VAL A 365 -1.63 3.83 -3.14
C VAL A 365 -1.46 4.98 -4.14
N GLY A 366 -0.22 5.28 -4.52
CA GLY A 366 0.12 6.32 -5.50
C GLY A 366 -0.16 5.94 -6.96
N LYS A 367 -0.31 4.64 -7.25
CA LYS A 367 -0.55 4.10 -8.60
C LYS A 367 -2.02 4.17 -9.05
N GLY A 368 -2.92 4.69 -8.22
CA GLY A 368 -4.35 4.75 -8.57
C GLY A 368 -5.05 3.40 -8.53
N LEU A 369 -4.48 2.40 -7.83
CA LEU A 369 -5.09 1.08 -7.78
C LEU A 369 -6.33 1.12 -6.90
N GLN A 370 -7.46 1.04 -7.58
CA GLN A 370 -8.80 1.25 -7.03
C GLN A 370 -9.09 0.43 -5.77
N ARG A 371 -8.52 -0.77 -5.63
CA ARG A 371 -8.79 -1.63 -4.47
C ARG A 371 -8.20 -1.09 -3.17
N VAL A 372 -6.95 -0.65 -3.18
CA VAL A 372 -6.28 -0.12 -1.98
C VAL A 372 -6.94 1.20 -1.57
N GLN A 373 -7.17 2.07 -2.55
CA GLN A 373 -7.85 3.35 -2.36
C GLN A 373 -9.28 3.18 -1.84
N LEU A 374 -10.03 2.18 -2.32
CA LEU A 374 -11.37 1.89 -1.83
C LEU A 374 -11.34 1.45 -0.37
N GLY A 375 -10.42 0.55 0.01
CA GLY A 375 -10.24 0.13 1.39
C GLY A 375 -9.93 1.29 2.33
N ILE A 376 -8.98 2.15 1.95
CA ILE A 376 -8.64 3.38 2.69
C ILE A 376 -9.85 4.32 2.80
N THR A 377 -10.61 4.50 1.72
CA THR A 377 -11.82 5.34 1.74
C THR A 377 -12.87 4.79 2.70
N GLN A 378 -13.06 3.47 2.71
CA GLN A 378 -13.99 2.80 3.64
C GLN A 378 -13.58 2.98 5.10
N VAL A 379 -12.27 2.93 5.40
CA VAL A 379 -11.74 3.23 6.74
C VAL A 379 -12.20 4.62 7.20
N PHE A 380 -12.01 5.66 6.39
CA PHE A 380 -12.42 7.02 6.77
C PHE A 380 -13.93 7.22 6.83
N ALA A 381 -14.70 6.51 6.00
CA ALA A 381 -16.16 6.51 6.07
C ALA A 381 -16.68 5.90 7.40
N LEU A 382 -16.00 4.87 7.91
CA LEU A 382 -16.34 4.19 9.18
C LEU A 382 -15.70 4.85 10.41
N LEU A 383 -14.75 5.76 10.20
CA LEU A 383 -14.15 6.63 11.20
C LEU A 383 -14.59 8.09 11.02
N PRO A 384 -15.87 8.45 11.24
CA PRO A 384 -16.28 9.84 11.20
C PRO A 384 -15.55 10.67 12.26
N LEU A 385 -15.37 11.96 11.95
CA LEU A 385 -14.84 12.93 12.91
C LEU A 385 -15.78 13.03 14.10
N ARG A 386 -15.22 13.04 15.32
CA ARG A 386 -15.99 13.31 16.54
C ARG A 386 -16.32 14.80 16.67
N THR A 387 -15.34 15.63 16.34
CA THR A 387 -15.41 17.09 16.42
C THR A 387 -14.78 17.67 15.18
N ALA A 388 -15.46 18.64 14.59
CA ALA A 388 -15.00 19.35 13.41
C ALA A 388 -15.31 20.83 13.59
N GLN A 389 -14.29 21.68 13.43
CA GLN A 389 -14.46 23.13 13.43
C GLN A 389 -14.22 23.64 12.01
N PRO A 390 -15.17 24.37 11.40
CA PRO A 390 -14.93 25.03 10.12
C PRO A 390 -13.71 25.94 10.18
N LEU A 391 -12.85 25.85 9.17
CA LEU A 391 -11.78 26.83 8.97
C LEU A 391 -12.42 28.09 8.38
N GLU A 392 -12.82 29.04 9.24
CA GLU A 392 -13.55 30.26 8.84
C GLU A 392 -12.88 31.04 7.70
N TRP A 393 -11.55 30.96 7.65
CA TRP A 393 -10.73 31.66 6.69
C TRP A 393 -10.53 30.90 5.37
N ALA A 394 -10.87 29.61 5.33
CA ALA A 394 -10.87 28.80 4.12
C ALA A 394 -12.26 28.87 3.46
N SER A 395 -12.63 30.07 3.01
CA SER A 395 -13.94 30.31 2.39
C SER A 395 -14.23 29.27 1.30
N PRO A 396 -15.42 28.65 1.28
CA PRO A 396 -15.76 27.65 0.28
C PRO A 396 -15.67 28.27 -1.13
N PRO A 397 -15.13 27.57 -2.13
CA PRO A 397 -15.30 27.97 -3.51
C PRO A 397 -16.81 28.10 -3.74
N GLY A 398 -17.22 29.18 -4.40
CA GLY A 398 -18.63 29.43 -4.67
C GLY A 398 -19.32 28.17 -5.21
N ARG A 399 -20.58 27.96 -4.85
CA ARG A 399 -21.41 26.83 -5.33
C ARG A 399 -21.17 26.61 -6.82
N ALA A 400 -20.61 25.46 -7.21
CA ALA A 400 -20.67 25.05 -8.60
C ALA A 400 -22.12 24.63 -8.88
N ALA A 401 -22.90 25.53 -9.46
CA ALA A 401 -24.22 25.19 -9.95
C ALA A 401 -24.07 24.29 -11.20
N GLY A 402 -24.33 22.99 -11.06
CA GLY A 402 -24.62 22.09 -12.18
C GLY A 402 -23.44 21.48 -12.96
N GLY A 403 -22.21 21.52 -12.45
CA GLY A 403 -21.02 21.03 -13.19
C GLY A 403 -20.59 19.58 -12.91
N GLY A 404 -21.07 18.96 -11.83
CA GLY A 404 -20.56 17.66 -11.39
C GLY A 404 -19.08 17.62 -11.00
N SER A 405 -18.42 18.78 -10.91
CA SER A 405 -17.07 18.91 -10.37
C SER A 405 -16.95 20.16 -9.49
N PHE A 406 -16.17 20.05 -8.42
CA PHE A 406 -15.85 21.13 -7.50
C PHE A 406 -14.34 21.15 -7.32
N ARG A 407 -13.74 22.34 -7.23
CA ARG A 407 -12.30 22.48 -7.11
C ARG A 407 -11.91 23.55 -6.09
N TYR A 408 -11.05 23.20 -5.14
CA TYR A 408 -10.24 24.19 -4.45
C TYR A 408 -8.98 24.45 -5.29
N PRO A 409 -8.73 25.69 -5.73
CA PRO A 409 -7.45 26.04 -6.34
C PRO A 409 -6.28 25.77 -5.40
N ALA A 410 -5.10 25.57 -5.97
CA ALA A 410 -3.87 25.43 -5.22
C ALA A 410 -3.66 26.64 -4.28
N GLY A 411 -3.08 26.38 -3.10
CA GLY A 411 -2.76 27.37 -2.08
C GLY A 411 -3.94 28.06 -1.38
N ARG A 412 -5.18 27.60 -1.59
CA ARG A 412 -6.38 28.06 -0.85
C ARG A 412 -6.58 27.36 0.49
N ILE A 413 -6.04 26.16 0.63
CA ILE A 413 -5.99 25.42 1.88
C ILE A 413 -4.53 25.05 2.06
N LEU A 414 -3.92 25.55 3.14
CA LEU A 414 -2.57 25.20 3.51
C LEU A 414 -2.64 24.27 4.71
N SER A 415 -2.28 23.01 4.49
CA SER A 415 -2.25 21.98 5.52
C SER A 415 -0.92 21.25 5.47
N SER A 416 -0.42 20.68 6.55
CA SER A 416 0.71 19.74 6.50
C SER A 416 0.40 18.45 5.70
N GLY A 417 -0.86 18.22 5.34
CA GLY A 417 -1.30 17.09 4.53
C GLY A 417 -1.32 15.76 5.28
N ASP A 418 -1.29 15.78 6.61
CA ASP A 418 -1.29 14.60 7.48
C ASP A 418 -2.70 14.23 8.02
N GLY A 419 -3.73 14.87 7.47
CA GLY A 419 -5.13 14.68 7.87
C GLY A 419 -5.59 15.51 9.08
N ALA A 420 -4.81 16.48 9.56
CA ALA A 420 -5.27 17.44 10.58
C ALA A 420 -6.46 18.28 10.08
N VAL A 421 -6.46 18.59 8.79
CA VAL A 421 -7.58 19.20 8.07
C VAL A 421 -8.31 18.11 7.31
N ALA A 422 -9.63 18.16 7.34
CA ALA A 422 -10.51 17.33 6.54
C ALA A 422 -11.46 18.20 5.71
N LEU A 423 -12.11 17.59 4.73
CA LEU A 423 -13.21 18.18 4.00
C LEU A 423 -14.50 17.57 4.52
N GLN A 424 -15.37 18.41 5.09
CA GLN A 424 -16.76 18.08 5.27
C GLN A 424 -17.46 18.24 3.92
N ILE A 425 -17.90 17.13 3.34
CA ILE A 425 -18.56 17.10 2.04
C ILE A 425 -20.01 16.69 2.29
N GLU A 426 -20.91 17.63 2.05
CA GLU A 426 -22.35 17.44 2.10
C GLU A 426 -22.90 17.35 0.68
N ILE A 427 -23.57 16.25 0.38
CA ILE A 427 -24.18 15.97 -0.92
C ILE A 427 -25.68 15.78 -0.72
N GLU A 428 -26.49 16.56 -1.43
CA GLU A 428 -27.95 16.39 -1.51
C GLU A 428 -28.31 15.91 -2.92
N SER A 429 -28.82 14.68 -3.05
CA SER A 429 -29.16 14.06 -4.33
C SER A 429 -30.47 13.26 -4.25
N GLU A 430 -31.25 13.23 -5.32
CA GLU A 430 -32.51 12.46 -5.38
C GLU A 430 -32.27 10.94 -5.57
N ALA A 431 -31.10 10.54 -6.04
CA ALA A 431 -30.74 9.16 -6.31
C ALA A 431 -29.33 8.84 -5.77
N PRO A 432 -28.97 7.55 -5.61
CA PRO A 432 -27.61 7.20 -5.20
C PRO A 432 -26.61 7.72 -6.23
N SER A 433 -25.52 8.33 -5.75
CA SER A 433 -24.50 8.94 -6.62
C SER A 433 -23.10 8.52 -6.21
N ARG A 434 -22.18 8.44 -7.18
CA ARG A 434 -20.77 8.09 -6.95
C ARG A 434 -19.89 9.31 -7.07
N TRP A 435 -18.94 9.42 -6.14
CA TRP A 435 -18.07 10.57 -6.00
C TRP A 435 -16.62 10.14 -5.86
N GLU A 436 -15.73 10.97 -6.37
CA GLU A 436 -14.28 10.83 -6.24
C GLU A 436 -13.68 12.15 -5.76
N LEU A 437 -13.01 12.14 -4.60
CA LEU A 437 -12.18 13.24 -4.14
C LEU A 437 -10.73 12.96 -4.53
N ARG A 438 -10.17 13.80 -5.40
CA ARG A 438 -8.78 13.72 -5.88
C ARG A 438 -7.93 14.72 -5.12
N LEU A 439 -6.84 14.21 -4.55
CA LEU A 439 -5.75 14.95 -3.93
C LEU A 439 -4.44 14.58 -4.63
N ASP A 440 -3.32 15.16 -4.20
CA ASP A 440 -2.02 14.81 -4.75
C ASP A 440 -1.64 13.35 -4.47
N GLY A 441 -1.66 12.51 -5.51
CA GLY A 441 -1.27 11.11 -5.45
C GLY A 441 -2.33 10.16 -4.87
N ILE A 442 -3.50 10.64 -4.44
CA ILE A 442 -4.57 9.79 -3.91
C ILE A 442 -5.96 10.22 -4.39
N ALA A 443 -6.83 9.24 -4.57
CA ALA A 443 -8.26 9.44 -4.81
C ALA A 443 -9.08 8.66 -3.78
N PHE A 444 -10.11 9.30 -3.22
CA PHE A 444 -11.10 8.65 -2.38
C PHE A 444 -12.40 8.48 -3.15
N THR A 445 -12.88 7.25 -3.30
CA THR A 445 -14.13 6.96 -4.01
C THR A 445 -15.20 6.44 -3.06
N TRP A 446 -16.40 7.04 -3.09
CA TRP A 446 -17.52 6.57 -2.27
C TRP A 446 -18.87 6.71 -2.99
N LYS A 447 -19.90 6.13 -2.36
CA LYS A 447 -21.30 6.25 -2.77
C LYS A 447 -22.05 7.11 -1.75
N ALA A 448 -22.68 8.18 -2.22
CA ALA A 448 -23.63 8.94 -1.42
C ALA A 448 -25.03 8.32 -1.57
N ALA A 449 -25.72 8.11 -0.45
CA ALA A 449 -27.11 7.68 -0.44
C ALA A 449 -28.04 8.80 -0.96
N PRO A 450 -29.26 8.48 -1.41
CA PRO A 450 -30.29 9.48 -1.68
C PRO A 450 -30.58 10.36 -0.46
N GLY A 451 -31.00 11.59 -0.70
CA GLY A 451 -31.19 12.61 0.33
C GLY A 451 -29.88 13.32 0.67
N ARG A 452 -29.77 13.76 1.93
CA ARG A 452 -28.60 14.47 2.47
C ARG A 452 -27.59 13.47 3.02
N SER A 453 -26.39 13.46 2.45
CA SER A 453 -25.26 12.63 2.89
C SER A 453 -24.10 13.54 3.31
N ILE A 454 -23.50 13.28 4.47
CA ILE A 454 -22.32 14.01 4.96
C ILE A 454 -21.17 13.01 5.09
N THR A 455 -20.01 13.34 4.53
CA THR A 455 -18.77 12.57 4.73
C THR A 455 -17.62 13.49 5.11
N TYR A 456 -16.63 12.92 5.79
CA TYR A 456 -15.43 13.64 6.24
C TYR A 456 -14.19 12.93 5.73
N LEU A 457 -13.57 13.50 4.70
CA LEU A 457 -12.36 12.93 4.10
C LEU A 457 -11.15 13.78 4.48
N PRO A 458 -10.06 13.17 4.99
CA PRO A 458 -8.88 13.93 5.38
C PRO A 458 -8.19 14.51 4.14
N ILE A 459 -7.59 15.69 4.28
CA ILE A 459 -6.66 16.22 3.29
C ILE A 459 -5.32 15.53 3.54
N VAL A 460 -5.00 14.59 2.65
CA VAL A 460 -3.75 13.87 2.64
C VAL A 460 -3.02 14.14 1.33
N GLU A 461 -1.86 14.77 1.41
CA GLU A 461 -1.08 15.18 0.24
C GLU A 461 0.29 14.49 0.23
N GLY A 462 0.96 14.43 -0.91
CA GLY A 462 2.32 13.92 -1.01
C GLY A 462 3.39 15.01 -0.78
N ARG A 463 4.49 14.94 -1.52
CA ARG A 463 5.61 15.90 -1.39
C ARG A 463 5.21 17.34 -1.73
N GLU A 464 4.30 17.52 -2.68
CA GLU A 464 3.82 18.85 -3.07
C GLU A 464 2.50 19.17 -2.34
N ILE A 465 2.63 19.94 -1.27
CA ILE A 465 1.52 20.37 -0.42
C ILE A 465 0.80 21.57 -1.05
N GLY A 466 -0.52 21.66 -0.84
CA GLY A 466 -1.34 22.77 -1.26
C GLY A 466 -1.70 22.72 -2.74
N ARG A 467 -1.77 21.52 -3.32
CA ARG A 467 -2.22 21.32 -4.70
C ARG A 467 -3.74 21.51 -4.79
N ALA A 468 -4.24 21.53 -6.02
CA ALA A 468 -5.68 21.63 -6.22
C ALA A 468 -6.38 20.37 -5.70
N ILE A 469 -7.47 20.58 -4.97
CA ILE A 469 -8.34 19.50 -4.50
C ILE A 469 -9.58 19.47 -5.39
N GLU A 470 -9.87 18.31 -5.99
CA GLU A 470 -10.98 18.16 -6.92
C GLU A 470 -11.97 17.12 -6.42
N LEU A 471 -13.25 17.47 -6.40
CA LEU A 471 -14.35 16.53 -6.16
C LEU A 471 -15.10 16.33 -7.47
N VAL A 472 -15.25 15.08 -7.91
CA VAL A 472 -15.82 14.73 -9.21
C VAL A 472 -16.97 13.73 -9.04
N ALA A 473 -18.11 14.02 -9.65
CA ALA A 473 -19.23 13.09 -9.80
C ALA A 473 -18.91 12.08 -10.91
N LEU A 474 -18.98 10.79 -10.57
CA LEU A 474 -18.66 9.69 -11.49
C LEU A 474 -19.88 9.16 -12.26
N ASP A 475 -21.08 9.70 -12.00
CA ASP A 475 -22.33 9.31 -12.66
C ASP A 475 -23.31 10.48 -12.81
N PRO A 476 -24.34 10.33 -13.68
CA PRO A 476 -25.32 11.39 -13.91
C PRO A 476 -26.05 11.90 -12.65
N PRO A 477 -26.50 11.05 -11.70
CA PRO A 477 -27.11 11.52 -10.46
C PRO A 477 -26.19 12.46 -9.65
N GLY A 478 -24.89 12.16 -9.58
CA GLY A 478 -23.93 13.03 -8.90
C GLY A 478 -23.80 14.41 -9.56
N ARG A 479 -23.89 14.50 -10.90
CA ARG A 479 -23.81 15.78 -11.63
C ARG A 479 -24.97 16.72 -11.33
N LEU A 480 -26.11 16.16 -10.93
CA LEU A 480 -27.32 16.90 -10.56
C LEU A 480 -27.41 17.21 -9.06
N ALA A 481 -26.54 16.62 -8.24
CA ALA A 481 -26.55 16.81 -6.80
C ALA A 481 -26.10 18.23 -6.42
N LYS A 482 -26.66 18.75 -5.33
CA LYS A 482 -26.11 19.93 -4.67
C LYS A 482 -24.98 19.48 -3.77
N VAL A 483 -23.84 20.15 -3.86
CA VAL A 483 -22.70 19.87 -2.99
C VAL A 483 -22.32 21.13 -2.22
N HIS A 484 -22.05 20.93 -0.94
CA HIS A 484 -21.43 21.90 -0.07
C HIS A 484 -20.18 21.27 0.53
N MET A 485 -19.05 21.93 0.36
CA MET A 485 -17.75 21.43 0.79
C MET A 485 -17.10 22.49 1.68
N VAL A 486 -16.69 22.10 2.88
CA VAL A 486 -16.09 22.99 3.88
C VAL A 486 -14.82 22.35 4.44
N PRO A 487 -13.68 23.06 4.44
CA PRO A 487 -12.49 22.61 5.13
C PRO A 487 -12.72 22.75 6.63
N VAL A 488 -12.51 21.66 7.35
CA VAL A 488 -12.70 21.58 8.80
C VAL A 488 -11.41 21.14 9.46
N LEU A 489 -11.08 21.80 10.56
CA LEU A 489 -10.08 21.30 11.49
C LEU A 489 -10.71 20.19 12.31
N GLU A 490 -10.04 19.05 12.35
CA GLU A 490 -10.46 17.96 13.21
C GLU A 490 -10.00 18.26 14.64
N ALA A 491 -10.76 19.06 15.39
CA ALA A 491 -10.47 19.37 16.79
C ALA A 491 -11.73 19.92 17.49
N PRO A 492 -11.83 19.80 18.83
CA PRO A 492 -12.85 20.51 19.58
C PRO A 492 -12.54 22.01 19.62
N ALA A 493 -13.52 22.87 19.30
CA ALA A 493 -13.33 24.32 19.19
C ALA A 493 -12.78 24.99 20.48
N ALA A 494 -13.07 24.42 21.65
CA ALA A 494 -12.63 24.94 22.95
C ALA A 494 -11.15 24.67 23.28
N SER A 495 -10.41 23.97 22.41
CA SER A 495 -9.04 23.51 22.70
C SER A 495 -7.93 24.40 22.14
N ALA A 496 -8.27 25.43 21.36
CA ALA A 496 -7.29 26.35 20.79
C ALA A 496 -6.79 27.35 21.84
N ARG A 497 -5.47 27.39 22.06
CA ARG A 497 -4.81 28.35 22.95
C ARG A 497 -3.73 29.15 22.22
N PRO A 498 -3.56 30.46 22.50
CA PRO A 498 -2.49 31.24 21.91
C PRO A 498 -1.12 30.69 22.34
N TRP A 499 -0.23 30.48 21.37
CA TRP A 499 1.16 30.12 21.61
C TRP A 499 1.98 31.37 21.96
N ARG A 500 2.78 31.32 23.03
CA ARG A 500 3.52 32.49 23.56
C ARG A 500 5.01 32.24 23.80
N GLY A 501 5.56 31.16 23.24
CA GLY A 501 6.95 30.74 23.45
C GLY A 501 7.05 29.23 23.68
N PRO A 502 8.18 28.73 24.21
CA PRO A 502 8.43 27.30 24.37
C PRO A 502 7.26 26.55 25.01
N GLU A 503 6.67 25.61 24.26
CA GLU A 503 5.48 24.88 24.69
C GLU A 503 5.64 23.39 24.43
N ARG A 504 5.24 22.56 25.41
CA ARG A 504 5.27 21.11 25.26
C ARG A 504 4.18 20.66 24.29
N ILE A 505 4.55 19.84 23.31
CA ILE A 505 3.65 19.38 22.25
C ILE A 505 3.17 17.96 22.53
N ALA A 506 1.86 17.78 22.62
CA ALA A 506 1.24 16.46 22.70
C ALA A 506 1.24 15.77 21.31
N ARG A 507 0.94 14.47 21.27
CA ARG A 507 1.01 13.66 20.04
C ARG A 507 0.17 14.23 18.89
N ASP A 508 -1.06 14.62 19.20
CA ASP A 508 -2.07 14.99 18.22
C ASP A 508 -2.29 16.51 18.16
N ASP A 509 -1.38 17.29 18.74
CA ASP A 509 -1.41 18.74 18.69
C ASP A 509 -1.17 19.23 17.25
N VAL A 510 -1.89 20.29 16.92
CA VAL A 510 -1.76 20.99 15.64
C VAL A 510 -1.58 22.48 15.88
N ALA A 511 -0.79 23.13 15.05
CA ALA A 511 -0.68 24.58 15.02
C ALA A 511 -1.63 25.15 13.97
N GLN A 512 -2.49 26.07 14.38
CA GLN A 512 -3.25 26.93 13.50
C GLN A 512 -2.54 28.29 13.41
N LEU A 513 -2.13 28.66 12.20
CA LEU A 513 -1.46 29.91 11.91
C LEU A 513 -2.42 30.83 11.15
N GLN A 514 -2.47 32.10 11.54
CA GLN A 514 -3.20 33.14 10.84
C GLN A 514 -2.27 34.32 10.55
N TRP A 515 -2.18 34.73 9.29
CA TRP A 515 -1.34 35.88 8.91
C TRP A 515 -1.92 37.16 9.49
N ILE A 516 -1.10 37.93 10.20
CA ILE A 516 -1.46 39.26 10.71
C ILE A 516 -1.22 40.30 9.61
N SER A 517 -0.08 40.20 8.93
CA SER A 517 0.22 40.97 7.72
C SER A 517 -0.14 40.17 6.47
N ARG A 518 -0.68 40.84 5.43
CA ARG A 518 -0.98 40.15 4.16
C ARG A 518 0.33 39.82 3.45
N ALA A 519 0.63 38.53 3.34
CA ALA A 519 1.50 38.05 2.29
C ALA A 519 0.84 38.36 0.93
N GLY A 520 1.62 38.91 -0.01
CA GLY A 520 1.20 38.89 -1.42
C GLY A 520 1.02 37.44 -1.89
N PRO A 521 0.25 37.20 -2.97
CA PRO A 521 0.17 35.86 -3.55
C PRO A 521 1.58 35.40 -3.97
N GLY A 522 1.96 34.18 -3.61
CA GLY A 522 3.25 33.61 -3.98
C GLY A 522 3.71 32.51 -3.04
N PRO A 523 5.00 32.11 -3.14
CA PRO A 523 5.53 31.06 -2.30
C PRO A 523 5.66 31.53 -0.84
N ILE A 524 5.35 30.63 0.09
CA ILE A 524 5.60 30.81 1.52
C ILE A 524 6.35 29.59 2.04
N GLU A 525 7.35 29.85 2.88
CA GLU A 525 7.99 28.82 3.70
C GLU A 525 7.60 29.02 5.17
N ILE A 526 7.18 27.95 5.83
CA ILE A 526 6.92 27.94 7.27
C ILE A 526 7.98 27.04 7.89
N ARG A 527 8.71 27.57 8.88
CA ARG A 527 9.72 26.83 9.63
C ARG A 527 9.30 26.79 11.10
N ALA A 528 9.25 25.60 11.66
CA ALA A 528 9.06 25.38 13.09
C ALA A 528 10.32 24.73 13.67
N SER A 529 10.80 25.24 14.79
CA SER A 529 11.98 24.74 15.50
C SER A 529 11.63 24.39 16.94
N GLY A 530 12.36 23.43 17.50
CA GLY A 530 12.08 22.93 18.83
C GLY A 530 13.03 21.81 19.25
N ARG A 531 12.56 20.99 20.19
CA ARG A 531 13.32 19.85 20.70
C ARG A 531 12.49 18.58 20.78
N THR A 532 13.14 17.43 20.62
CA THR A 532 12.56 16.11 20.90
C THR A 532 12.36 15.89 22.41
N PRO A 533 11.67 14.81 22.84
CA PRO A 533 11.62 14.45 24.27
C PRO A 533 12.99 14.27 24.93
N GLU A 534 13.99 13.84 24.15
CA GLU A 534 15.38 13.64 24.57
C GLU A 534 16.19 14.95 24.63
N GLY A 535 15.62 16.05 24.13
CA GLY A 535 16.24 17.37 24.11
C GLY A 535 17.05 17.66 22.84
N ASP A 536 17.04 16.76 21.85
CA ASP A 536 17.72 16.97 20.58
C ASP A 536 17.00 18.06 19.77
N PRO A 537 17.73 18.97 19.10
CA PRO A 537 17.11 19.98 18.26
C PRO A 537 16.38 19.33 17.09
N VAL A 538 15.14 19.75 16.83
CA VAL A 538 14.33 19.29 15.70
C VAL A 538 13.73 20.47 14.94
N GLU A 539 13.63 20.29 13.63
CA GLU A 539 13.08 21.28 12.72
C GLU A 539 12.09 20.66 11.74
N ALA A 540 11.04 21.41 11.43
CA ALA A 540 10.06 21.12 10.41
C ALA A 540 9.94 22.30 9.46
N VAL A 541 9.99 22.02 8.16
CA VAL A 541 9.86 23.03 7.10
C VAL A 541 8.73 22.62 6.17
N TRP A 542 7.83 23.55 5.90
CA TRP A 542 6.75 23.39 4.94
C TRP A 542 6.82 24.50 3.90
N SER A 543 6.90 24.11 2.62
CA SER A 543 6.96 25.07 1.50
C SER A 543 5.69 24.96 0.65
N PHE A 544 5.05 26.09 0.42
CA PHE A 544 3.84 26.22 -0.38
C PHE A 544 4.14 27.18 -1.54
N LYS A 545 3.78 26.84 -2.79
CA LYS A 545 4.20 27.62 -3.98
C LYS A 545 3.25 28.77 -4.34
N ASP A 546 1.94 28.57 -4.20
CA ASP A 546 0.92 29.47 -4.75
C ASP A 546 -0.06 29.95 -3.67
N VAL A 547 0.45 30.46 -2.55
CA VAL A 547 -0.38 30.77 -1.38
C VAL A 547 -1.37 31.90 -1.66
N GLN A 548 -2.64 31.62 -1.38
CA GLN A 548 -3.74 32.60 -1.38
C GLN A 548 -4.52 32.58 -0.05
N ALA A 549 -4.35 31.52 0.73
CA ALA A 549 -4.98 31.39 2.03
C ALA A 549 -4.44 32.43 3.02
N PRO A 550 -5.29 32.95 3.92
CA PRO A 550 -4.88 33.84 5.02
C PRO A 550 -4.31 33.10 6.26
N GLY A 551 -4.07 31.80 6.17
CA GLY A 551 -3.54 30.99 7.27
C GLY A 551 -3.15 29.58 6.85
N ALA A 552 -2.65 28.80 7.80
CA ALA A 552 -2.26 27.40 7.63
C ALA A 552 -2.60 26.54 8.85
N VAL A 553 -2.72 25.22 8.64
CA VAL A 553 -2.85 24.24 9.72
C VAL A 553 -1.75 23.20 9.60
N LEU A 554 -0.89 23.09 10.61
CA LEU A 554 0.29 22.24 10.58
C LEU A 554 0.21 21.22 11.71
N GLY A 555 0.31 19.94 11.40
CA GLY A 555 0.51 18.92 12.42
C GLY A 555 1.90 19.04 13.03
N LEU A 556 1.97 18.92 14.35
CA LEU A 556 3.20 19.09 15.12
C LEU A 556 3.85 17.76 15.49
N THR A 557 3.59 16.68 14.74
CA THR A 557 4.00 15.32 15.12
C THR A 557 5.52 15.18 15.31
N ARG A 558 6.33 15.98 14.59
CA ARG A 558 7.81 16.00 14.76
C ARG A 558 8.28 16.51 16.12
N PHE A 559 7.45 17.26 16.84
CA PHE A 559 7.74 17.80 18.17
C PHE A 559 7.11 16.97 19.29
N ARG A 560 6.50 15.82 18.96
CA ARG A 560 5.75 14.99 19.89
C ARG A 560 6.52 14.68 21.17
N GLY A 561 5.94 15.04 22.30
CA GLY A 561 6.47 14.82 23.64
C GLY A 561 7.60 15.78 24.04
N GLY A 562 8.16 16.52 23.07
CA GLY A 562 9.16 17.56 23.24
C GLY A 562 8.54 18.96 23.25
N PHE A 563 9.25 19.94 22.69
CA PHE A 563 8.87 21.36 22.75
C PHE A 563 8.87 22.02 21.38
N LEU A 564 7.89 22.89 21.13
CA LEU A 564 7.91 23.88 20.05
C LEU A 564 8.47 25.19 20.61
N GLU A 565 9.59 25.65 20.06
CA GLU A 565 10.33 26.84 20.55
C GLU A 565 10.20 28.04 19.60
N GLY A 566 10.10 27.78 18.30
CA GLY A 566 10.07 28.82 17.26
C GLY A 566 9.10 28.46 16.14
N VAL A 567 8.39 29.47 15.63
CA VAL A 567 7.65 29.40 14.36
C VAL A 567 7.94 30.67 13.59
N SER A 568 8.46 30.54 12.38
CA SER A 568 8.68 31.66 11.46
C SER A 568 8.05 31.37 10.11
N VAL A 569 7.66 32.44 9.44
CA VAL A 569 6.96 32.38 8.16
C VAL A 569 7.62 33.37 7.22
N THR A 570 8.14 32.88 6.11
CA THR A 570 8.84 33.69 5.11
C THR A 570 7.99 33.79 3.86
N GLY A 571 7.72 35.03 3.44
CA GLY A 571 6.92 35.36 2.28
C GLY A 571 7.68 35.31 0.96
N PRO A 572 7.00 35.64 -0.16
CA PRO A 572 7.54 35.51 -1.51
C PRO A 572 8.82 36.31 -1.80
N THR A 573 9.05 37.42 -1.10
CA THR A 573 10.23 38.27 -1.28
C THR A 573 11.32 38.03 -0.23
N GLY A 574 11.14 37.01 0.62
CA GLY A 574 12.03 36.71 1.74
C GLY A 574 11.72 37.51 3.01
N GLU A 575 10.63 38.28 3.02
CA GLU A 575 10.15 39.01 4.19
C GLU A 575 9.57 38.06 5.25
N GLU A 576 9.75 38.39 6.52
CA GLU A 576 9.08 37.66 7.61
C GLU A 576 7.63 38.14 7.73
N ILE A 577 6.70 37.20 7.84
CA ILE A 577 5.26 37.43 7.97
C ILE A 577 4.86 37.24 9.43
N ASP A 578 4.29 38.29 10.03
CA ASP A 578 3.73 38.22 11.38
C ASP A 578 2.57 37.22 11.43
N VAL A 579 2.59 36.31 12.40
CA VAL A 579 1.58 35.27 12.60
C VAL A 579 1.00 35.22 13.99
N ASP A 580 -0.31 35.06 14.08
CA ASP A 580 -0.97 34.53 15.27
C ASP A 580 -0.90 33.01 15.21
N VAL A 581 -0.24 32.39 16.19
CA VAL A 581 -0.09 30.94 16.29
C VAL A 581 -0.94 30.45 17.45
N ARG A 582 -1.81 29.47 17.17
CA ARG A 582 -2.61 28.79 18.19
C ARG A 582 -2.32 27.30 18.19
N ILE A 583 -2.05 26.75 19.36
CA ILE A 583 -1.95 25.31 19.56
C ILE A 583 -3.35 24.78 19.84
N VAL A 584 -3.78 23.79 19.06
CA VAL A 584 -5.09 23.17 19.22
C VAL A 584 -4.89 21.75 19.75
N ALA A 585 -5.24 21.55 21.02
CA ALA A 585 -5.06 20.28 21.70
C ALA A 585 -6.20 19.31 21.40
N ARG A 586 -5.88 18.10 20.95
CA ARG A 586 -6.90 17.14 20.48
C ARG A 586 -7.43 16.16 21.54
N GLY A 587 -7.02 16.34 22.80
CA GLY A 587 -7.40 15.51 23.95
C GLY A 587 -6.35 14.43 24.24
N ASP A 588 -6.11 14.17 25.53
CA ASP A 588 -5.18 13.16 26.04
C ASP A 588 -5.78 11.74 26.07
#